data_AF-A0A7J7JEC3-F1
#
_entry.id   AF-A0A7J7JEC3-F1
#
_cell.length_a   1.000
_cell.length_b   1.000
_cell.length_c   1.000
_cell.angle_alpha   90.00
_cell.angle_beta   90.00
_cell.angle_gamma   90.00
#
_symmetry.space_group_name_H-M   'P 1'
#
loop_
_entity.id
_entity.type
_entity.pdbx_description
1 polymer ?
#
loop_
_entity_poly.entity_id
_entity_poly.type
_entity_poly.pdbx_seq_one_letter_code
_entity_poly.pdbx_strand_id
1 'polypeptide(L)'
;MQTAVYLSVVAMAAVTAAAGLSVGVRVVRGPDWKWSTQDDGEGHVGTVIEIGRPGSKTSPDKTVVVQWDSGNKTNYRWAIRDPMISGYSTTPRQLEGYTHSWLLTVGVKHVDVVCDACNQQGIAGVKWSCVKCKDYDLCTPCYMAGKHDNNHPFLRFITANSKGVKVGKRQGSSTIEAKGIFPGAKVERGPAWEWGNQDGK
;
A
#
# COMPACT_ATOMS: atom_id res chain seq x y z
N MET A 1 -11.43 -21.95 4.58
CA MET A 1 -10.45 -21.33 5.49
C MET A 1 -10.35 -19.86 5.11
N GLN A 2 -10.65 -18.94 6.04
CA GLN A 2 -10.52 -17.50 5.80
C GLN A 2 -9.03 -17.13 5.82
N THR A 3 -8.52 -16.60 4.72
CA THR A 3 -7.18 -15.99 4.66
C THR A 3 -7.28 -14.55 5.12
N ALA A 4 -7.07 -14.29 6.42
CA ALA A 4 -6.83 -12.93 6.89
C ALA A 4 -5.50 -12.42 6.30
N VAL A 5 -5.51 -11.23 5.71
CA VAL A 5 -4.30 -10.58 5.21
C VAL A 5 -3.73 -9.74 6.33
N TYR A 6 -2.57 -10.11 6.85
CA TYR A 6 -1.87 -9.32 7.87
C TYR A 6 -0.89 -8.34 7.22
N LEU A 7 -0.66 -7.19 7.83
CA LEU A 7 0.29 -6.17 7.41
C LEU A 7 1.42 -6.12 8.43
N SER A 8 2.67 -6.39 8.01
CA SER A 8 3.84 -6.28 8.88
C SER A 8 4.31 -4.82 8.98
N VAL A 9 4.58 -4.33 10.20
CA VAL A 9 5.09 -2.95 10.42
C VAL A 9 6.47 -2.73 9.76
N VAL A 10 7.25 -3.75 9.43
CA VAL A 10 8.54 -3.54 8.73
C VAL A 10 8.38 -3.34 7.22
N ALA A 11 7.23 -3.73 6.66
CA ALA A 11 6.87 -3.33 5.30
C ALA A 11 6.58 -1.81 5.19
N MET A 12 6.42 -1.08 6.33
CA MET A 12 6.03 0.35 6.40
C MET A 12 7.12 1.28 5.83
N ALA A 13 8.31 0.74 5.55
CA ALA A 13 9.46 1.55 5.16
C ALA A 13 9.18 2.32 3.85
N ALA A 14 9.48 3.61 3.91
CA ALA A 14 9.16 4.67 2.95
C ALA A 14 9.14 4.23 1.47
N VAL A 15 8.14 4.71 0.74
CA VAL A 15 8.18 4.75 -0.72
C VAL A 15 9.29 5.74 -1.09
N THR A 16 10.41 5.24 -1.62
CA THR A 16 11.40 6.09 -2.27
C THR A 16 10.87 6.49 -3.65
N ALA A 17 11.28 7.67 -4.14
CA ALA A 17 10.77 8.39 -5.31
C ALA A 17 10.62 7.61 -6.65
N ALA A 18 11.04 6.35 -6.72
CA ALA A 18 11.02 5.54 -7.94
C ALA A 18 9.67 4.83 -8.21
N ALA A 19 8.76 4.74 -7.25
CA ALA A 19 7.43 4.15 -7.45
C ALA A 19 6.35 5.24 -7.37
N GLY A 20 5.89 5.68 -8.54
CA GLY A 20 4.86 6.71 -8.65
C GLY A 20 3.55 6.29 -8.01
N LEU A 21 2.92 7.21 -7.30
CA LEU A 21 1.55 7.10 -6.84
C LEU A 21 0.61 7.06 -8.05
N SER A 22 -0.31 6.11 -8.09
CA SER A 22 -1.30 5.99 -9.16
C SER A 22 -2.71 5.83 -8.59
N VAL A 23 -3.71 6.20 -9.40
CA VAL A 23 -5.10 5.86 -9.13
C VAL A 23 -5.26 4.33 -9.13
N GLY A 24 -6.14 3.82 -8.27
CA GLY A 24 -6.41 2.39 -8.08
C GLY A 24 -5.55 1.72 -7.00
N VAL A 25 -4.53 2.40 -6.47
CA VAL A 25 -3.71 1.84 -5.39
C VAL A 25 -4.51 1.70 -4.10
N ARG A 26 -4.44 0.55 -3.43
CA ARG A 26 -5.07 0.37 -2.11
C ARG A 26 -4.13 0.83 -1.01
N VAL A 27 -4.68 1.36 0.06
CA VAL A 27 -3.94 2.06 1.11
C VAL A 27 -4.52 1.78 2.50
N VAL A 28 -3.70 1.87 3.55
CA VAL A 28 -4.17 1.98 4.94
C VAL A 28 -3.52 3.20 5.60
N ARG A 29 -3.98 3.60 6.79
CA ARG A 29 -3.36 4.70 7.55
C ARG A 29 -1.84 4.49 7.78
N GLY A 30 -1.10 5.59 7.76
CA GLY A 30 0.34 5.60 8.05
C GLY A 30 0.66 5.77 9.55
N PRO A 31 1.95 5.71 9.94
CA PRO A 31 2.38 5.83 11.33
C PRO A 31 2.17 7.24 11.91
N ASP A 32 2.12 8.27 11.06
CA ASP A 32 1.86 9.66 11.49
C ASP A 32 0.38 10.07 11.36
N TRP A 33 -0.53 9.09 11.33
CA TRP A 33 -1.97 9.33 11.24
C TRP A 33 -2.51 10.06 12.47
N LYS A 34 -3.14 11.23 12.26
CA LYS A 34 -3.73 12.05 13.33
C LYS A 34 -5.25 12.21 13.20
N TRP A 35 -5.88 11.53 12.24
CA TRP A 35 -7.29 11.73 11.87
C TRP A 35 -8.24 10.73 12.55
N SER A 36 -7.95 10.36 13.80
CA SER A 36 -8.77 9.45 14.62
C SER A 36 -9.17 8.16 13.88
N THR A 37 -10.47 7.85 13.76
CA THR A 37 -11.02 6.67 13.07
C THR A 37 -11.76 7.04 11.78
N GLN A 38 -11.30 8.05 11.04
CA GLN A 38 -11.92 8.40 9.75
C GLN A 38 -11.82 7.32 8.66
N ASP A 39 -10.85 6.42 8.81
CA ASP A 39 -10.72 5.17 8.06
C ASP A 39 -11.35 3.99 8.82
N ASP A 40 -12.17 4.22 9.84
CA ASP A 40 -12.83 3.18 10.68
C ASP A 40 -11.90 2.36 11.58
N GLY A 41 -10.63 2.76 11.71
CA GLY A 41 -9.69 2.16 12.66
C GLY A 41 -8.46 1.56 11.99
N GLU A 42 -7.43 1.28 12.77
CA GLU A 42 -6.17 0.72 12.25
C GLU A 42 -6.40 -0.60 11.50
N GLY A 43 -5.77 -0.71 10.33
CA GLY A 43 -5.88 -1.87 9.44
C GLY A 43 -6.94 -1.74 8.35
N HIS A 44 -7.86 -0.78 8.42
CA HIS A 44 -8.85 -0.60 7.36
C HIS A 44 -8.23 -0.07 6.06
N VAL A 45 -8.73 -0.60 4.96
CA VAL A 45 -8.21 -0.37 3.61
C VAL A 45 -9.09 0.61 2.84
N GLY A 46 -8.47 1.45 2.02
CA GLY A 46 -9.13 2.30 1.04
C GLY A 46 -8.43 2.26 -0.30
N THR A 47 -8.99 2.93 -1.29
CA THR A 47 -8.48 3.03 -2.66
C THR A 47 -8.19 4.49 -3.01
N VAL A 48 -7.01 4.79 -3.53
CA VAL A 48 -6.71 6.08 -4.15
C VAL A 48 -7.53 6.21 -5.42
N ILE A 49 -8.47 7.14 -5.45
CA ILE A 49 -9.36 7.37 -6.60
C ILE A 49 -8.98 8.62 -7.40
N GLU A 50 -8.21 9.53 -6.81
CA GLU A 50 -7.78 10.77 -7.47
C GLU A 50 -6.43 11.25 -6.94
N ILE A 51 -5.59 11.79 -7.83
CA ILE A 51 -4.34 12.48 -7.47
C ILE A 51 -4.57 13.97 -7.71
N GLY A 52 -4.38 14.75 -6.65
CA GLY A 52 -4.58 16.19 -6.64
C GLY A 52 -3.61 16.93 -7.55
N ARG A 53 -4.06 18.10 -8.04
CA ARG A 53 -3.36 18.89 -9.06
C ARG A 53 -3.33 20.37 -8.69
N PRO A 54 -2.30 21.12 -9.12
CA PRO A 54 -2.29 22.57 -8.98
C PRO A 54 -3.58 23.21 -9.52
N GLY A 55 -4.18 24.10 -8.72
CA GLY A 55 -5.38 24.83 -9.10
C GLY A 55 -6.72 24.11 -8.83
N SER A 56 -6.72 22.82 -8.45
CA SER A 56 -7.96 22.16 -8.03
C SER A 56 -8.46 22.69 -6.68
N LYS A 57 -9.75 23.02 -6.60
CA LYS A 57 -10.40 23.48 -5.34
C LYS A 57 -10.71 22.33 -4.38
N THR A 58 -10.97 21.13 -4.92
CA THR A 58 -11.41 19.95 -4.16
C THR A 58 -10.28 18.96 -3.89
N SER A 59 -9.28 18.92 -4.77
CA SER A 59 -8.14 18.01 -4.71
C SER A 59 -6.83 18.77 -5.00
N PRO A 60 -6.39 19.65 -4.08
CA PRO A 60 -5.22 20.50 -4.32
C PRO A 60 -3.95 19.70 -4.60
N ASP A 61 -2.93 20.36 -5.15
CA ASP A 61 -1.61 19.76 -5.37
C ASP A 61 -1.06 19.09 -4.10
N LYS A 62 -0.31 18.00 -4.27
CA LYS A 62 0.25 17.19 -3.15
C LYS A 62 -0.82 16.58 -2.24
N THR A 63 -2.03 16.37 -2.75
CA THR A 63 -3.07 15.57 -2.09
C THR A 63 -3.50 14.38 -2.93
N VAL A 64 -4.09 13.38 -2.29
CA VAL A 64 -4.80 12.28 -2.93
C VAL A 64 -6.17 12.13 -2.31
N VAL A 65 -7.16 11.76 -3.11
CA VAL A 65 -8.48 11.40 -2.61
C VAL A 65 -8.52 9.88 -2.44
N VAL A 66 -8.90 9.45 -1.25
CA VAL A 66 -9.05 8.03 -0.90
C VAL A 66 -10.52 7.76 -0.65
N GLN A 67 -11.02 6.70 -1.29
CA GLN A 67 -12.30 6.06 -1.01
C GLN A 67 -12.04 4.86 -0.10
N TRP A 68 -12.36 4.98 1.19
CA TRP A 68 -12.30 3.87 2.13
C TRP A 68 -13.35 2.82 1.79
N ASP A 69 -13.05 1.57 2.11
CA ASP A 69 -13.91 0.42 1.83
C ASP A 69 -15.25 0.48 2.58
N SER A 70 -15.30 1.20 3.69
CA SER A 70 -16.51 1.52 4.44
C SER A 70 -17.43 2.51 3.74
N GLY A 71 -16.99 3.14 2.65
CA GLY A 71 -17.74 4.16 1.93
C GLY A 71 -17.31 5.60 2.22
N ASN A 72 -16.53 5.84 3.28
CA ASN A 72 -16.00 7.18 3.57
C ASN A 72 -15.02 7.65 2.48
N LYS A 73 -15.16 8.90 2.03
CA LYS A 73 -14.30 9.51 1.01
C LYS A 73 -13.72 10.82 1.52
N THR A 74 -12.40 10.97 1.45
CA THR A 74 -11.75 12.22 1.82
C THR A 74 -10.36 12.35 1.18
N ASN A 75 -9.78 13.54 1.23
CA ASN A 75 -8.44 13.80 0.71
C ASN A 75 -7.38 13.81 1.82
N TYR A 76 -6.20 13.29 1.49
CA TYR A 76 -5.04 13.20 2.36
C TYR A 76 -3.82 13.80 1.67
N ARG A 77 -2.92 14.39 2.45
CA ARG A 77 -1.65 14.94 1.94
C ARG A 77 -0.69 13.80 1.62
N TRP A 78 -0.06 13.85 0.45
CA TRP A 78 1.04 12.96 0.08
C TRP A 78 2.23 13.83 -0.35
N ALA A 79 3.40 13.60 0.25
CA ALA A 79 4.63 14.25 -0.20
C ALA A 79 5.67 13.19 -0.55
N ILE A 80 6.30 13.38 -1.71
CA ILE A 80 7.53 12.67 -2.06
C ILE A 80 8.66 13.29 -1.23
N ARG A 81 9.27 12.52 -0.34
CA ARG A 81 10.64 12.85 0.12
C ARG A 81 11.58 12.46 -1.02
N ASP A 82 12.00 13.45 -1.81
CA ASP A 82 13.10 13.29 -2.78
C ASP A 82 14.38 13.88 -2.17
N PRO A 83 15.37 13.05 -1.78
CA PRO A 83 16.65 13.54 -1.28
C PRO A 83 17.54 14.20 -2.35
N MET A 84 17.18 14.13 -3.64
CA MET A 84 18.02 14.58 -4.76
C MET A 84 17.61 15.94 -5.37
N ILE A 85 16.50 16.55 -4.97
CA ILE A 85 16.14 17.91 -5.42
C ILE A 85 16.83 18.94 -4.50
N SER A 86 18.05 19.31 -4.88
CA SER A 86 18.82 20.44 -4.32
C SER A 86 18.00 21.73 -4.46
N GLY A 87 17.43 22.19 -3.34
CA GLY A 87 16.57 23.38 -3.28
C GLY A 87 15.52 23.32 -2.17
N TYR A 88 15.21 22.12 -1.65
CA TYR A 88 14.38 21.97 -0.46
C TYR A 88 15.22 22.11 0.81
N SER A 89 14.92 23.15 1.60
CA SER A 89 15.57 23.47 2.87
C SER A 89 15.74 22.23 3.75
N THR A 90 16.99 21.93 4.10
CA THR A 90 17.42 20.87 5.02
C THR A 90 17.19 21.22 6.49
N THR A 91 16.23 22.10 6.79
CA THR A 91 15.89 22.41 8.18
C THR A 91 14.89 21.39 8.73
N PRO A 92 15.17 20.75 9.89
CA PRO A 92 14.23 19.85 10.55
C PRO A 92 13.11 20.67 11.21
N ARG A 93 12.27 21.33 10.41
CA ARG A 93 10.97 21.82 10.87
C ARG A 93 10.00 20.65 10.74
N GLN A 94 9.61 20.12 11.90
CA GLN A 94 8.41 19.34 12.16
C GLN A 94 7.44 19.29 10.98
N LEU A 95 7.54 18.22 10.21
CA LEU A 95 6.66 17.93 9.09
C LEU A 95 5.58 16.97 9.60
N GLU A 96 4.64 17.54 10.33
CA GLU A 96 3.54 16.85 10.99
C GLU A 96 2.38 16.55 10.02
N GLY A 97 1.95 15.28 9.96
CA GLY A 97 0.68 14.88 9.35
C GLY A 97 0.76 14.25 7.96
N TYR A 98 1.70 13.32 7.74
CA TYR A 98 1.79 12.55 6.50
C TYR A 98 1.15 11.17 6.66
N THR A 99 0.15 10.86 5.85
CA THR A 99 -0.33 9.49 5.70
C THR A 99 0.69 8.73 4.84
N HIS A 100 1.59 7.96 5.46
CA HIS A 100 2.32 6.93 4.72
C HIS A 100 1.33 5.84 4.29
N SER A 101 0.70 6.09 3.14
CA SER A 101 -0.22 5.18 2.48
C SER A 101 0.54 3.96 1.99
N TRP A 102 0.15 2.82 2.54
CA TRP A 102 0.63 1.51 2.17
C TRP A 102 0.18 1.13 0.77
N LEU A 103 1.06 1.21 -0.23
CA LEU A 103 0.69 0.92 -1.61
C LEU A 103 0.50 -0.60 -1.81
N LEU A 104 -0.75 -1.09 -1.81
CA LEU A 104 -1.08 -2.34 -2.52
C LEU A 104 -1.33 -1.94 -3.97
N THR A 105 -0.34 -2.17 -4.82
CA THR A 105 -0.40 -1.83 -6.24
C THR A 105 -1.33 -2.76 -6.99
N VAL A 106 -2.59 -2.34 -7.14
CA VAL A 106 -3.56 -2.99 -8.01
C VAL A 106 -3.12 -2.83 -9.46
N GLY A 107 -3.20 -3.89 -10.25
CA GLY A 107 -2.88 -3.88 -11.68
C GLY A 107 -1.40 -4.11 -12.03
N VAL A 108 -0.50 -4.16 -11.04
CA VAL A 108 0.90 -4.55 -11.29
C VAL A 108 1.01 -6.08 -11.29
N LYS A 109 1.75 -6.64 -12.25
CA LYS A 109 2.12 -8.05 -12.27
C LYS A 109 3.57 -8.23 -12.70
N HIS A 110 4.32 -9.02 -11.93
CA HIS A 110 5.66 -9.50 -12.29
C HIS A 110 5.48 -10.85 -12.98
N VAL A 111 5.19 -10.84 -14.28
CA VAL A 111 4.70 -12.01 -15.04
C VAL A 111 5.67 -13.19 -15.05
N ASP A 112 6.97 -12.93 -15.13
CA ASP A 112 8.01 -13.95 -15.25
C ASP A 112 8.61 -14.38 -13.90
N VAL A 113 7.92 -14.07 -12.80
CA VAL A 113 8.38 -14.41 -11.46
C VAL A 113 7.40 -15.38 -10.80
N VAL A 114 7.96 -16.42 -10.19
CA VAL A 114 7.23 -17.39 -9.36
C VAL A 114 7.48 -17.09 -7.89
N CYS A 115 6.44 -17.17 -7.06
CA CYS A 115 6.64 -17.12 -5.62
C CYS A 115 7.15 -18.46 -5.09
N ASP A 116 8.33 -18.50 -4.45
CA ASP A 116 8.95 -19.73 -3.95
C ASP A 116 8.21 -20.39 -2.78
N ALA A 117 7.27 -19.69 -2.13
CA ALA A 117 6.52 -20.23 -1.00
C ALA A 117 5.17 -20.83 -1.40
N CYS A 118 4.49 -20.30 -2.41
CA CYS A 118 3.16 -20.78 -2.85
C CYS A 118 3.12 -21.26 -4.30
N ASN A 119 4.23 -21.20 -5.02
CA ASN A 119 4.37 -21.56 -6.43
C ASN A 119 3.42 -20.83 -7.38
N GLN A 120 2.85 -19.69 -6.96
CA GLN A 120 2.03 -18.86 -7.83
C GLN A 120 2.90 -18.27 -8.95
N GLN A 121 2.54 -18.58 -10.19
CA GLN A 121 3.14 -17.99 -11.38
C GLN A 121 2.63 -16.56 -11.59
N GLY A 122 3.56 -15.64 -11.79
CA GLY A 122 3.26 -14.23 -11.99
C GLY A 122 2.81 -13.57 -10.69
N ILE A 123 3.74 -12.95 -9.96
CA ILE A 123 3.42 -12.27 -8.70
C ILE A 123 2.57 -11.03 -9.00
N ALA A 124 1.33 -11.03 -8.50
CA ALA A 124 0.44 -9.87 -8.53
C ALA A 124 0.80 -8.88 -7.41
N GLY A 125 0.90 -7.60 -7.77
CA GLY A 125 1.27 -6.51 -6.89
C GLY A 125 2.78 -6.46 -6.61
N VAL A 126 3.12 -6.31 -5.32
CA VAL A 126 4.51 -6.16 -4.87
C VAL A 126 5.25 -7.49 -4.89
N LYS A 127 6.45 -7.49 -5.48
CA LYS A 127 7.41 -8.59 -5.40
C LYS A 127 8.39 -8.35 -4.25
N TRP A 128 8.63 -9.37 -3.44
CA TRP A 128 9.57 -9.34 -2.31
C TRP A 128 10.73 -10.30 -2.56
N SER A 129 11.90 -9.78 -2.88
CA SER A 129 13.08 -10.59 -3.18
C SER A 129 14.01 -10.68 -1.99
N CYS A 130 14.40 -11.88 -1.56
CA CYS A 130 15.32 -12.06 -0.43
C CYS A 130 16.71 -11.53 -0.78
N VAL A 131 17.31 -10.73 0.10
CA VAL A 131 18.67 -10.19 -0.13
C VAL A 131 19.74 -11.26 0.13
N LYS A 132 19.45 -12.25 0.96
CA LYS A 132 20.41 -13.28 1.39
C LYS A 132 20.36 -14.54 0.55
N CYS A 133 19.19 -14.90 0.05
CA CYS A 133 18.99 -16.12 -0.72
C CYS A 133 18.95 -15.78 -2.20
N LYS A 134 19.70 -16.52 -3.00
CA LYS A 134 19.71 -16.37 -4.46
C LYS A 134 18.33 -16.74 -5.01
N ASP A 135 17.81 -15.89 -5.91
CA ASP A 135 16.58 -16.09 -6.67
C ASP A 135 15.37 -16.53 -5.82
N TYR A 136 15.24 -15.97 -4.61
CA TYR A 136 14.13 -16.28 -3.71
C TYR A 136 13.15 -15.10 -3.63
N ASP A 137 12.01 -15.22 -4.30
CA ASP A 137 10.96 -14.22 -4.43
C ASP A 137 9.66 -14.66 -3.73
N LEU A 138 9.03 -13.72 -3.04
CA LEU A 138 7.74 -13.90 -2.38
C LEU A 138 6.69 -12.95 -2.93
N CYS A 139 5.46 -13.44 -3.09
CA CYS A 139 4.29 -12.59 -3.27
C CYS A 139 3.91 -11.94 -1.94
N THR A 140 3.15 -10.83 -1.99
CA THR A 140 2.70 -10.13 -0.77
C THR A 140 2.00 -11.04 0.24
N PRO A 141 1.05 -11.92 -0.15
CA PRO A 141 0.44 -12.85 0.81
C PRO A 141 1.45 -13.72 1.56
N CYS A 142 2.44 -14.28 0.87
CA CYS A 142 3.47 -15.11 1.50
C CYS A 142 4.44 -14.31 2.36
N TYR A 143 4.85 -13.13 1.89
CA TYR A 143 5.70 -12.23 2.67
C TYR A 143 5.04 -11.82 3.98
N MET A 144 3.75 -11.45 3.92
CA MET A 144 2.96 -11.03 5.07
C MET A 144 2.61 -12.18 6.02
N ALA A 145 2.42 -13.39 5.50
CA ALA A 145 2.22 -14.61 6.29
C ALA A 145 3.52 -15.11 6.97
N GLY A 146 4.60 -14.33 6.94
CA GLY A 146 5.88 -14.70 7.55
C GLY A 146 6.54 -15.92 6.93
N LYS A 147 6.24 -16.25 5.66
CA LYS A 147 6.92 -17.33 4.93
C LYS A 147 8.37 -16.95 4.68
N HIS A 148 9.25 -17.95 4.61
CA HIS A 148 10.72 -17.79 4.59
C HIS A 148 11.29 -17.24 5.92
N ASP A 149 12.61 -17.27 6.10
CA ASP A 149 13.26 -16.76 7.31
C ASP A 149 12.90 -15.27 7.55
N ASN A 150 12.35 -14.99 8.73
CA ASN A 150 11.98 -13.64 9.15
C ASN A 150 13.20 -12.78 9.53
N ASN A 151 14.38 -13.39 9.70
CA ASN A 151 15.66 -12.68 9.87
C ASN A 151 16.31 -12.22 8.58
N HIS A 152 15.79 -12.64 7.42
CA HIS A 152 16.32 -12.24 6.13
C HIS A 152 15.75 -10.87 5.73
N PRO A 153 16.60 -9.89 5.36
CA PRO A 153 16.13 -8.66 4.75
C PRO A 153 15.67 -8.92 3.31
N PHE A 154 14.71 -8.13 2.84
CA PHE A 154 14.14 -8.24 1.50
C PHE A 154 14.32 -6.94 0.70
N LEU A 155 14.28 -7.04 -0.62
CA LEU A 155 14.05 -5.94 -1.55
C LEU A 155 12.57 -5.92 -1.93
N ARG A 156 11.96 -4.74 -1.88
CA ARG A 156 10.58 -4.50 -2.28
C ARG A 156 10.56 -3.91 -3.70
N PHE A 157 9.86 -4.57 -4.62
CA PHE A 157 9.65 -4.11 -5.99
C PHE A 157 8.17 -3.82 -6.23
N ILE A 158 7.84 -2.54 -6.37
CA ILE A 158 6.45 -2.06 -6.47
C ILE A 158 5.91 -2.25 -7.89
N THR A 159 6.77 -2.18 -8.91
CA THR A 159 6.49 -2.45 -10.33
C THR A 159 7.60 -3.29 -10.94
N ALA A 160 7.37 -3.89 -12.12
CA ALA A 160 8.38 -4.67 -12.84
C ALA A 160 9.66 -3.87 -13.15
N ASN A 161 9.53 -2.54 -13.33
CA ASN A 161 10.64 -1.65 -13.67
C ASN A 161 11.19 -0.86 -12.46
N SER A 162 10.63 -1.08 -11.27
CA SER A 162 11.05 -0.34 -10.07
C SER A 162 12.43 -0.79 -9.60
N LYS A 163 13.22 0.14 -9.06
CA LYS A 163 14.44 -0.22 -8.31
C LYS A 163 14.03 -0.86 -6.99
N GLY A 164 14.64 -2.00 -6.65
CA GLY A 164 14.38 -2.71 -5.41
C GLY A 164 14.75 -1.86 -4.19
N VAL A 165 13.80 -1.66 -3.28
CA VAL A 165 14.01 -0.91 -2.03
C VAL A 165 14.23 -1.90 -0.89
N LYS A 166 15.40 -1.83 -0.24
CA LYS A 166 15.72 -2.72 0.89
C LYS A 166 14.82 -2.41 2.08
N VAL A 167 14.16 -3.44 2.61
CA VAL A 167 13.36 -3.39 3.84
C VAL A 167 14.05 -4.16 4.95
N GLY A 168 13.71 -3.83 6.20
CA GLY A 168 14.25 -4.48 7.39
C GLY A 168 13.86 -5.95 7.54
N LYS A 169 14.32 -6.56 8.64
CA LYS A 169 13.93 -7.93 9.03
C LYS A 169 12.50 -7.94 9.57
N ARG A 170 11.74 -9.01 9.29
CA ARG A 170 10.39 -9.19 9.81
C ARG A 170 10.37 -9.68 11.26
N GLN A 171 11.46 -10.27 11.76
CA GLN A 171 11.52 -10.75 13.15
C GLN A 171 11.27 -9.61 14.14
N GLY A 172 10.37 -9.83 15.10
CA GLY A 172 10.00 -8.84 16.11
C GLY A 172 9.09 -7.71 15.61
N SER A 173 8.63 -7.78 14.35
CA SER A 173 7.65 -6.82 13.82
C SER A 173 6.27 -7.16 14.35
N SER A 174 5.52 -6.16 14.80
CA SER A 174 4.08 -6.30 14.95
C SER A 174 3.42 -6.50 13.58
N THR A 175 2.29 -7.21 13.58
CA THR A 175 1.43 -7.33 12.40
C THR A 175 0.04 -6.84 12.76
N ILE A 176 -0.61 -6.17 11.82
CA ILE A 176 -1.98 -5.67 11.97
C ILE A 176 -2.83 -6.35 10.92
N GLU A 177 -4.03 -6.81 11.30
CA GLU A 177 -4.97 -7.38 10.34
C GLU A 177 -5.52 -6.29 9.40
N ALA A 178 -5.47 -6.53 8.09
CA ALA A 178 -6.11 -5.68 7.11
C ALA A 178 -7.63 -5.94 7.08
N LYS A 179 -8.43 -4.87 7.12
CA LYS A 179 -9.89 -4.90 7.16
C LYS A 179 -10.49 -4.13 5.99
N GLY A 180 -11.60 -4.61 5.43
CA GLY A 180 -12.22 -4.00 4.25
C GLY A 180 -12.89 -5.03 3.34
N ILE A 181 -12.93 -4.73 2.04
CA ILE A 181 -13.55 -5.56 1.00
C ILE A 181 -12.61 -6.73 0.66
N PHE A 182 -12.66 -7.76 1.51
CA PHE A 182 -11.96 -9.03 1.38
C PHE A 182 -12.96 -10.19 1.28
N PRO A 183 -12.54 -11.43 0.90
CA PRO A 183 -13.44 -12.58 0.88
C PRO A 183 -14.20 -12.75 2.20
N GLY A 184 -15.53 -12.77 2.14
CA GLY A 184 -16.42 -12.84 3.29
C GLY A 184 -16.97 -11.49 3.77
N ALA A 185 -16.53 -10.36 3.20
CA ALA A 185 -17.12 -9.06 3.45
C ALA A 185 -18.57 -9.00 2.94
N LYS A 186 -19.44 -8.36 3.72
CA LYS A 186 -20.78 -7.95 3.26
C LYS A 186 -20.64 -6.57 2.64
N VAL A 187 -21.12 -6.40 1.41
CA VAL A 187 -20.97 -5.17 0.63
C VAL A 187 -22.32 -4.71 0.09
N GLU A 188 -22.43 -3.42 -0.18
CA GLU A 188 -23.53 -2.81 -0.94
C GLU A 188 -22.97 -1.92 -2.05
N ARG A 189 -23.83 -1.48 -2.98
CA ARG A 189 -23.40 -0.65 -4.11
C ARG A 189 -22.74 0.65 -3.62
N GLY A 190 -21.56 0.95 -4.17
CA GLY A 190 -20.80 2.15 -3.84
C GLY A 190 -21.21 3.38 -4.66
N PRO A 191 -20.61 4.56 -4.40
CA PRO A 191 -20.95 5.81 -5.09
C PRO A 191 -20.70 5.84 -6.60
N ALA A 192 -19.83 4.95 -7.10
CA ALA A 192 -19.49 4.82 -8.53
C ALA A 192 -20.25 3.66 -9.21
N TRP A 193 -21.36 3.21 -8.63
CA TRP A 193 -22.15 2.12 -9.19
C TRP A 193 -22.94 2.57 -10.42
N GLU A 194 -22.68 1.92 -11.55
CA GLU A 194 -23.33 2.20 -12.84
C GLU A 194 -24.12 0.99 -13.38
N TRP A 195 -24.29 -0.04 -12.55
CA TRP A 195 -24.78 -1.37 -12.99
C TRP A 195 -26.26 -1.60 -12.71
N GLY A 196 -27.08 -0.54 -12.75
CA GLY A 196 -28.53 -0.61 -12.57
C GLY A 196 -28.92 -1.31 -11.26
N ASN A 197 -29.81 -2.29 -11.34
CA ASN A 197 -30.38 -2.99 -10.18
C ASN A 197 -29.84 -4.43 -10.04
N GLN A 198 -28.60 -4.70 -10.46
CA GLN A 198 -28.02 -6.05 -10.37
C GLN A 198 -27.90 -6.59 -8.92
N ASP A 199 -27.88 -5.70 -7.94
CA ASP A 199 -27.92 -6.01 -6.50
C ASP A 199 -29.36 -6.13 -5.94
N GLY A 200 -30.39 -6.02 -6.80
CA GLY A 200 -31.79 -6.24 -6.43
C GLY A 200 -32.47 -5.09 -5.67
N LYS A 201 -31.86 -3.90 -5.62
CA LYS A 201 -32.49 -2.66 -5.11
C LYS A 201 -32.91 -1.73 -6.24
#